data_AF-A0A7V4MXP1-F1
#
_entry.id   AF-A0A7V4MXP1-F1
#
_cell.length_a   1.000
_cell.length_b   1.000
_cell.length_c   1.000
_cell.angle_alpha   90.00
_cell.angle_beta   90.00
_cell.angle_gamma   90.00
#
_symmetry.space_group_name_H-M   'P 1'
#
loop_
_entity.id
_entity.type
_entity.pdbx_description
1 polymer ?
#
loop_
_entity_poly.entity_id
_entity_poly.type
_entity_poly.pdbx_seq_one_letter_code
_entity_poly.pdbx_strand_id
1 'polypeptide(L)'
;MLRLTLRDGEVFEGETALDFVRAMKGASMFSDVKDVLHYVAVVQDRLKEVEGVELALAGEKLDDRCASFVRELDRLGLAKLQRLSGANLDEVEHMVRETAKLLNAGDLPGAWKFLRPKLRLTPDELAELDHRLGLDTKKEH
;
A
#
# COMPACT_ATOMS: atom_id res chain seq x y z
N MET A 1 4.56 6.65 0.28
CA MET A 1 3.82 6.50 1.56
C MET A 1 3.09 5.17 1.53
N LEU A 2 2.74 4.60 2.66
CA LEU A 2 1.98 3.35 2.77
C LEU A 2 0.72 3.63 3.58
N ARG A 3 -0.35 2.89 3.29
CA ARG A 3 -1.59 2.88 4.06
C ARG A 3 -1.93 1.46 4.44
N LEU A 4 -2.26 1.25 5.70
CA LEU A 4 -2.78 0.00 6.24
C LEU A 4 -4.22 0.24 6.68
N THR A 5 -5.16 -0.53 6.15
CA THR A 5 -6.57 -0.48 6.58
C THR A 5 -6.91 -1.80 7.27
N LEU A 6 -7.25 -1.77 8.55
CA LEU A 6 -7.67 -2.95 9.31
C LEU A 6 -9.09 -3.38 8.91
N ARG A 7 -9.44 -4.62 9.22
CA ARG A 7 -10.75 -5.19 8.90
C ARG A 7 -11.93 -4.45 9.55
N ASP A 8 -11.70 -3.86 10.72
CA ASP A 8 -12.68 -3.04 11.45
C ASP A 8 -12.84 -1.62 10.87
N GLY A 9 -12.03 -1.27 9.87
CA GLY A 9 -12.05 0.03 9.21
C GLY A 9 -11.04 1.04 9.76
N GLU A 10 -10.26 0.72 10.79
CA GLU A 10 -9.18 1.60 11.24
C GLU A 10 -8.12 1.78 10.14
N VAL A 11 -7.60 3.00 10.01
CA VAL A 11 -6.65 3.37 8.97
C VAL A 11 -5.38 3.95 9.58
N PHE A 12 -4.25 3.44 9.13
CA PHE A 12 -2.91 3.91 9.52
C PHE A 12 -2.12 4.28 8.27
N GLU A 13 -1.43 5.42 8.30
CA GLU A 13 -0.53 5.87 7.24
C GLU A 13 0.89 6.01 7.79
N GLY A 14 1.90 5.68 6.98
CA GLY A 14 3.30 5.68 7.40
C GLY A 14 4.26 5.39 6.25
N GLU A 15 5.56 5.53 6.49
CA GLU A 15 6.58 5.22 5.48
C GLU A 15 7.05 3.78 5.57
N THR A 16 7.01 3.22 6.78
CA THR A 16 7.54 1.89 7.09
C THR A 16 6.53 1.03 7.86
N ALA A 17 6.77 -0.28 7.88
CA ALA A 17 5.98 -1.18 8.70
C ALA A 17 6.09 -0.87 10.20
N LEU A 18 7.24 -0.37 10.65
CA LEU A 18 7.43 0.05 12.04
C LEU A 18 6.51 1.22 12.40
N ASP A 19 6.30 2.18 11.49
CA ASP A 19 5.40 3.31 11.72
C ASP A 19 3.96 2.83 11.97
N PHE A 20 3.50 1.85 11.17
CA PHE A 20 2.19 1.23 11.38
C PHE A 20 2.07 0.57 12.73
N VAL A 21 3.02 -0.29 13.11
CA VAL A 21 2.92 -1.03 14.37
C VAL A 21 3.01 -0.08 15.57
N ARG A 22 3.80 1.00 15.47
CA ARG A 22 3.82 2.07 16.49
C ARG A 22 2.48 2.79 16.60
N ALA A 23 1.86 3.13 15.47
CA ALA A 23 0.56 3.80 15.46
C ALA A 23 -0.54 2.89 16.02
N MET A 24 -0.56 1.61 15.61
CA MET A 24 -1.48 0.60 16.13
C MET A 24 -1.31 0.41 17.65
N LYS A 25 -0.07 0.32 18.14
CA LYS A 25 0.21 0.28 19.58
C LYS A 25 -0.34 1.51 20.30
N GLY A 26 -0.14 2.70 19.73
CA GLY A 26 -0.61 3.96 20.30
C GLY A 26 -2.13 4.10 20.34
N ALA A 27 -2.84 3.49 19.39
CA ALA A 27 -4.29 3.42 19.36
C ALA A 27 -4.86 2.29 20.24
N SER A 28 -4.07 1.26 20.53
CA SER A 28 -4.52 0.10 21.31
C SER A 28 -4.77 0.45 22.77
N MET A 29 -5.77 -0.24 23.36
CA MET A 29 -6.09 -0.13 24.80
C MET A 29 -5.11 -0.91 25.69
N PHE A 30 -4.03 -1.48 25.15
CA PHE A 30 -3.06 -2.27 25.91
C PHE A 30 -2.09 -1.35 26.68
N SER A 31 -2.51 -0.90 27.86
CA SER A 31 -1.71 -0.01 28.73
C SER A 31 -0.37 -0.61 29.17
N ASP A 32 -0.29 -1.93 29.28
CA ASP A 32 0.84 -2.63 29.91
C ASP A 32 1.95 -3.01 28.91
N VAL A 33 1.75 -2.65 27.64
CA VAL A 33 2.67 -3.00 26.56
C VAL A 33 3.79 -1.96 26.46
N LYS A 34 4.96 -2.37 26.97
CA LYS A 34 6.17 -1.53 27.08
C LYS A 34 6.75 -1.11 25.73
N ASP A 35 6.79 -2.02 24.75
CA ASP A 35 7.45 -1.79 23.47
C ASP A 35 6.71 -2.43 22.29
N VAL A 36 7.22 -2.19 21.08
CA VAL A 36 6.61 -2.63 19.80
C VAL A 36 6.64 -4.15 19.64
N LEU A 37 7.69 -4.84 20.10
CA LEU A 37 7.76 -6.30 19.95
C LEU A 37 6.81 -6.99 20.93
N HIS A 38 6.72 -6.46 22.15
CA HIS A 38 5.72 -6.92 23.11
C HIS A 38 4.29 -6.69 22.59
N TYR A 39 4.03 -5.56 21.93
CA TYR A 39 2.74 -5.32 21.27
C TYR A 39 2.42 -6.40 20.23
N VAL A 40 3.37 -6.69 19.33
CA VAL A 40 3.20 -7.73 18.32
C VAL A 40 2.91 -9.09 18.94
N ALA A 41 3.66 -9.49 19.98
CA ALA A 41 3.44 -10.75 20.69
C ALA A 41 2.04 -10.83 21.31
N VAL A 42 1.58 -9.76 21.98
CA VAL A 42 0.21 -9.70 22.54
C VAL A 42 -0.85 -9.85 21.46
N VAL A 43 -0.68 -9.20 20.30
CA VAL A 43 -1.62 -9.34 19.17
C VAL A 43 -1.61 -10.77 18.62
N GLN A 44 -0.43 -11.41 18.49
CA GLN A 44 -0.35 -12.80 18.04
C GLN A 44 -1.10 -13.74 18.99
N ASP A 45 -0.86 -13.61 20.30
CA ASP A 45 -1.51 -14.44 21.31
C ASP A 45 -3.03 -14.22 21.31
N ARG A 46 -3.48 -12.96 21.22
CA ARG A 46 -4.91 -12.63 21.16
C ARG A 46 -5.61 -13.17 19.92
N LEU A 47 -5.00 -13.05 18.74
CA LEU A 47 -5.58 -13.60 17.50
C LEU A 47 -5.69 -15.12 17.57
N LYS A 48 -4.70 -15.78 18.18
CA LYS A 48 -4.74 -17.23 18.40
C LYS A 48 -5.82 -17.63 19.40
N GLU A 49 -5.92 -16.94 20.53
CA GLU A 49 -6.88 -17.23 21.60
C GLU A 49 -8.34 -16.96 21.18
N VAL A 50 -8.58 -15.85 20.49
CA VAL A 50 -9.94 -15.34 20.22
C VAL A 50 -10.45 -15.80 18.87
N GLU A 51 -9.61 -15.75 17.82
CA GLU A 51 -10.02 -16.07 16.44
C GLU A 51 -9.47 -17.42 15.96
N GLY A 52 -8.60 -18.07 16.73
CA GLY A 52 -7.94 -19.31 16.30
C GLY A 52 -6.92 -19.10 15.16
N VAL A 53 -6.49 -17.86 14.93
CA VAL A 53 -5.60 -17.48 13.83
C VAL A 53 -4.16 -17.41 14.33
N GLU A 54 -3.28 -18.22 13.74
CA GLU A 54 -1.84 -18.17 14.04
C GLU A 54 -1.10 -17.29 13.03
N LEU A 55 -0.38 -16.28 13.53
CA LEU A 55 0.48 -15.43 12.72
C LEU A 55 1.89 -16.04 12.61
N ALA A 56 2.34 -16.35 11.39
CA ALA A 56 3.69 -16.83 11.14
C ALA A 56 4.64 -15.64 10.90
N LEU A 57 5.40 -15.25 11.93
CA LEU A 57 6.32 -14.12 11.85
C LEU A 57 7.78 -14.55 11.64
N ALA A 58 8.44 -13.96 10.66
CA ALA A 58 9.87 -14.10 10.39
C ALA A 58 10.64 -12.82 10.73
N GLY A 59 11.98 -12.91 10.71
CA GLY A 59 12.89 -11.78 10.93
C GLY A 59 13.37 -11.66 12.38
N GLU A 60 14.68 -11.41 12.54
CA GLU A 60 15.33 -11.25 13.85
C GLU A 60 15.34 -9.80 14.32
N LYS A 61 15.42 -8.85 13.37
CA LYS A 61 15.45 -7.41 13.68
C LYS A 61 14.03 -6.86 13.81
N LEU A 62 13.92 -5.76 14.56
CA LEU A 62 12.65 -5.06 14.79
C LEU A 62 11.91 -4.75 13.47
N ASP A 63 12.61 -4.16 12.51
CA ASP A 63 12.00 -3.74 11.24
C ASP A 63 11.52 -4.94 10.41
N ASP A 64 12.34 -5.99 10.34
CA ASP A 64 12.00 -7.22 9.63
C ASP A 64 10.79 -7.91 10.26
N ARG A 65 10.74 -7.93 11.60
CA ARG A 65 9.61 -8.50 12.35
C ARG A 65 8.33 -7.69 12.13
N CYS A 66 8.39 -6.36 12.16
CA CYS A 66 7.24 -5.50 11.88
C CYS A 66 6.77 -5.66 10.42
N ALA A 67 7.70 -5.75 9.48
CA ALA A 67 7.37 -5.99 8.07
C ALA A 67 6.72 -7.36 7.87
N SER A 68 7.22 -8.40 8.53
CA SER A 68 6.59 -9.73 8.52
C SER A 68 5.19 -9.68 9.11
N PHE A 69 4.99 -8.98 10.22
CA PHE A 69 3.70 -8.83 10.88
C PHE A 69 2.65 -8.16 9.99
N VAL A 70 2.97 -6.99 9.43
CA VAL A 70 2.03 -6.26 8.55
C VAL A 70 1.70 -7.08 7.30
N ARG A 71 2.68 -7.78 6.71
CA ARG A 71 2.43 -8.68 5.57
C ARG A 71 1.54 -9.85 5.94
N GLU A 72 1.71 -10.41 7.13
CA GLU A 72 0.91 -11.54 7.58
C GLU A 72 -0.54 -11.14 7.84
N LEU A 73 -0.77 -9.94 8.41
CA LEU A 73 -2.11 -9.37 8.54
C LEU A 73 -2.79 -9.17 7.18
N ASP A 74 -2.05 -8.66 6.18
CA ASP A 74 -2.53 -8.49 4.82
C ASP A 74 -2.85 -9.83 4.15
N ARG A 75 -1.94 -10.81 4.27
CA ARG A 75 -2.09 -12.16 3.73
C ARG A 75 -3.32 -12.89 4.28
N LEU A 76 -3.64 -12.69 5.55
CA LEU A 76 -4.78 -13.29 6.23
C LEU A 76 -6.07 -12.47 6.10
N GLY A 77 -6.04 -11.34 5.38
CA GLY A 77 -7.18 -10.45 5.22
C GLY A 77 -7.64 -9.82 6.54
N LEU A 78 -6.75 -9.70 7.52
CA LEU A 78 -6.97 -8.96 8.78
C LEU A 78 -6.70 -7.46 8.58
N ALA A 79 -5.87 -7.14 7.60
CA ALA A 79 -5.66 -5.80 7.11
C ALA A 79 -5.54 -5.79 5.58
N LYS A 80 -5.51 -4.60 5.00
CA LYS A 80 -5.19 -4.36 3.59
C LYS A 80 -4.03 -3.38 3.54
N LEU A 81 -2.89 -3.83 3.03
CA LEU A 81 -1.72 -2.98 2.82
C LEU A 81 -1.77 -2.37 1.41
N GLN A 82 -1.78 -1.04 1.34
CA GLN A 82 -1.78 -0.29 0.10
C GLN A 82 -0.53 0.59 0.02
N ARG A 83 0.12 0.60 -1.14
CA ARG A 83 1.14 1.62 -1.43
C ARG A 83 0.40 2.87 -1.89
N LEU A 84 0.55 3.96 -1.15
CA LEU A 84 0.15 5.28 -1.60
C LEU A 84 1.36 5.88 -2.31
N SER A 85 1.29 5.99 -3.62
CA SER A 85 2.29 6.80 -4.30
C SER A 85 1.94 8.27 -4.10
N GLY A 86 3.00 9.07 -3.97
CA GLY A 86 2.93 10.51 -3.85
C GLY A 86 3.24 11.18 -5.18
N ALA A 87 3.04 10.46 -6.30
CA ALA A 87 3.23 11.04 -7.62
C ALA A 87 2.18 12.12 -7.84
N ASN A 88 2.61 13.28 -8.30
CA ASN A 88 1.70 14.31 -8.76
C ASN A 88 1.12 13.85 -10.11
N LEU A 89 -0.06 13.22 -10.06
CA LEU A 89 -0.69 12.65 -11.25
C LEU A 89 -1.00 13.72 -12.31
N ASP A 90 -1.20 14.98 -11.92
CA ASP A 90 -1.42 16.08 -12.86
C ASP A 90 -0.15 16.39 -13.66
N GLU A 91 1.02 16.40 -13.02
CA GLU A 91 2.31 16.52 -13.70
C GLU A 91 2.59 15.32 -14.61
N VAL A 92 2.28 14.11 -14.14
CA VAL A 92 2.49 12.89 -14.92
C VAL A 92 1.57 12.88 -16.15
N GLU A 93 0.30 13.23 -15.99
CA GLU A 93 -0.64 13.35 -17.11
C GLU A 93 -0.16 14.39 -18.12
N HIS A 94 0.24 15.58 -17.64
CA HIS A 94 0.78 16.63 -18.49
C HIS A 94 2.00 16.15 -19.28
N MET A 95 2.96 15.50 -18.61
CA MET A 95 4.15 14.93 -19.25
C MET A 95 3.79 13.90 -20.33
N VAL A 96 2.81 13.01 -20.09
CA VAL A 96 2.37 12.03 -21.08
C VAL A 96 1.77 12.72 -22.30
N ARG A 97 0.92 13.73 -22.11
CA ARG A 97 0.31 14.51 -23.19
C ARG A 97 1.35 15.29 -24.00
N GLU A 98 2.32 15.92 -23.35
CA GLU A 98 3.40 16.63 -24.04
C GLU A 98 4.32 15.67 -24.79
N THR A 99 4.63 14.50 -24.22
CA THR A 99 5.39 13.46 -24.92
C THR A 99 4.66 13.01 -26.19
N ALA A 100 3.34 12.81 -26.12
CA ALA A 100 2.54 12.47 -27.29
C ALA A 100 2.65 13.56 -28.37
N LYS A 101 2.41 14.83 -28.01
CA LYS A 101 2.44 15.96 -28.94
C LYS A 101 3.82 16.16 -29.57
N LEU A 102 4.88 16.16 -28.76
CA LEU A 102 6.22 16.58 -29.19
C LEU A 102 7.03 15.44 -29.79
N LEU A 103 6.88 14.22 -29.27
CA LEU A 103 7.79 13.11 -29.56
C LEU A 103 7.11 11.93 -30.26
N ASN A 104 5.77 11.85 -30.24
CA ASN A 104 5.03 10.72 -30.79
C ASN A 104 3.97 11.12 -31.83
N ALA A 105 4.17 12.25 -32.52
CA ALA A 105 3.27 12.74 -33.58
C ALA A 105 1.78 12.86 -33.16
N GLY A 106 1.53 13.12 -31.88
CA GLY A 106 0.18 13.21 -31.29
C GLY A 106 -0.41 11.87 -30.83
N ASP A 107 0.28 10.73 -31.01
CA ASP A 107 -0.20 9.42 -30.57
C ASP A 107 -0.05 9.27 -29.04
N LEU A 108 -1.15 9.55 -28.34
CA LEU A 108 -1.25 9.44 -26.88
C LEU A 108 -1.19 7.98 -26.37
N PRO A 109 -1.92 7.01 -26.95
CA PRO A 109 -1.78 5.60 -26.57
C PRO A 109 -0.33 5.07 -26.68
N GLY A 110 0.37 5.39 -27.77
CA GLY A 110 1.76 4.97 -27.96
C GLY A 110 2.72 5.63 -26.97
N ALA A 111 2.56 6.93 -26.70
CA ALA A 111 3.36 7.65 -25.72
C ALA A 111 3.14 7.08 -24.30
N TRP A 112 1.89 6.79 -23.94
CA TRP A 112 1.57 6.15 -22.68
C TRP A 112 2.18 4.75 -22.57
N LYS A 113 2.04 3.91 -23.61
CA LYS A 113 2.67 2.58 -23.64
C LYS A 113 4.19 2.63 -23.45
N PHE A 114 4.84 3.68 -23.94
CA PHE A 114 6.28 3.91 -23.79
C PHE A 114 6.68 4.41 -22.40
N LEU A 115 5.87 5.27 -21.77
CA LEU A 115 6.16 5.89 -20.47
C LEU A 115 5.72 5.03 -19.27
N ARG A 116 4.57 4.37 -19.39
CA ARG A 116 3.95 3.54 -18.35
C ARG A 116 4.91 2.61 -17.61
N PRO A 117 5.77 1.79 -18.26
CA PRO A 117 6.70 0.91 -17.55
C PRO A 117 7.87 1.63 -16.87
N LYS A 118 8.13 2.90 -17.20
CA LYS A 118 9.22 3.71 -16.62
C LYS A 118 8.76 4.51 -15.41
N LEU A 119 7.45 4.75 -15.31
CA LEU A 119 6.84 5.44 -14.19
C LEU A 119 6.64 4.45 -13.05
N ARG A 120 7.19 4.76 -11.87
CA ARG A 120 7.07 3.93 -10.66
C ARG A 120 5.74 4.18 -9.94
N LEU A 121 4.65 4.13 -10.71
CA LEU A 121 3.30 4.36 -10.22
C LEU A 121 2.73 3.10 -9.61
N THR A 122 1.79 3.26 -8.68
CA THR A 122 1.05 2.13 -8.12
C THR A 122 0.00 1.64 -9.12
N PRO A 123 -0.53 0.41 -8.98
CA PRO A 123 -1.62 -0.07 -9.83
C PRO A 123 -2.84 0.85 -9.85
N ASP A 124 -3.17 1.45 -8.70
CA ASP A 124 -4.30 2.38 -8.57
C ASP A 124 -4.04 3.69 -9.34
N GLU A 125 -2.83 4.24 -9.25
CA GLU A 125 -2.46 5.44 -10.03
C GLU A 125 -2.36 5.18 -11.53
N LEU A 126 -1.91 3.98 -11.92
CA LEU A 126 -1.91 3.57 -13.31
C LEU A 126 -3.34 3.52 -13.86
N ALA A 127 -4.28 2.97 -13.10
CA ALA A 127 -5.69 2.94 -13.48
C ALA A 127 -6.29 4.35 -13.55
N GLU A 128 -5.97 5.22 -12.60
CA GLU A 128 -6.42 6.62 -12.62
C GLU A 128 -5.83 7.38 -13.82
N LEU A 129 -4.57 7.17 -14.18
CA LEU A 129 -3.96 7.78 -15.36
C LEU A 129 -4.53 7.19 -16.66
N ASP A 130 -4.80 5.89 -16.72
CA ASP A 130 -5.54 5.27 -17.83
C ASP A 130 -6.90 5.99 -18.04
N HIS A 131 -7.61 6.29 -16.95
CA HIS A 131 -8.88 7.03 -16.98
C HIS A 131 -8.74 8.47 -17.47
N ARG A 132 -7.84 9.26 -16.86
CA ARG A 132 -7.62 10.67 -17.21
C ARG A 132 -7.14 10.86 -18.65
N LEU A 133 -6.33 9.94 -19.14
CA LEU A 133 -5.83 9.95 -20.52
C LEU A 133 -6.90 9.47 -21.52
N GLY A 134 -8.05 8.97 -21.06
CA GLY A 134 -9.11 8.42 -21.91
C GLY A 134 -8.72 7.09 -22.56
N LEU A 135 -7.81 6.34 -21.93
CA LEU A 135 -7.25 5.09 -22.42
C LEU A 135 -7.87 3.85 -21.76
N ASP A 136 -8.86 4.05 -20.87
CA ASP A 136 -9.68 2.98 -20.34
C ASP A 136 -10.25 2.14 -21.47
N THR A 137 -9.81 0.89 -21.54
CA THR A 137 -10.45 -0.09 -22.41
C THR A 137 -11.83 -0.35 -21.84
N LYS A 138 -12.85 0.31 -22.39
CA LYS A 138 -14.21 -0.20 -22.32
C LYS A 138 -14.15 -1.62 -22.87
N LYS A 139 -14.20 -2.63 -21.99
CA LYS A 139 -14.71 -3.93 -22.38
C LYS A 139 -16.18 -3.71 -22.69
N GLU A 140 -16.46 -3.35 -23.95
CA GLU A 140 -17.81 -3.54 -24.48
C GLU A 140 -18.08 -5.06 -24.43
N HIS A 141 -19.10 -5.41 -23.66
CA HIS A 141 -19.65 -6.75 -23.52
C HIS A 141 -20.36 -7.20 -24.80
#